data_AF-A0A7W1FMI6-F1
#
_entry.id   AF-A0A7W1FMI6-F1
#
_cell.length_a   1.000
_cell.length_b   1.000
_cell.length_c   1.000
_cell.angle_alpha   90.00
_cell.angle_beta   90.00
_cell.angle_gamma   90.00
#
_symmetry.space_group_name_H-M   'P 1'
#
loop_
_entity.id
_entity.type
_entity.pdbx_description
1 polymer ?
#
loop_
_entity_poly.entity_id
_entity_poly.type
_entity_poly.pdbx_seq_one_letter_code
_entity_poly.pdbx_strand_id
1 'polypeptide(L)'
;MFHSMSERAAWFSPVRVVALVVLLLSGYGMRAEAAISAPVITSPTTASGTAGVAFSYQIAATEDPTSFVAAGLPSGLSLNASTGLISGIPAVEGNTNVSIGASNAFGTGAGGVNIAIAGASGPPVISSPSFASATVGVAFNNQIVASHSPFSYSATNLPTGLSLSVTTGQISGTPLIEGTWSATIAATNLVGTATESLAITVNGATPTVPGTQPQITNSLNTSGRVGTTFSYAIQATNAPTSYGAVGLPSGLSVDAGSGLITGTPTTSAITDVTISATNADGTDSETLRISIATSSGTPPPGAPNQTAKGSSCGAGSGLSVLLLGVCWALQAMFVARGRTR
;
A
#
# COMPACT_ATOMS: atom_id res chain seq x y z
N MET A 1 18.22 -114.30 -7.32
CA MET A 1 16.81 -114.75 -7.32
C MET A 1 15.96 -113.49 -7.37
N PHE A 2 15.13 -113.36 -8.41
CA PHE A 2 14.31 -112.19 -8.76
C PHE A 2 13.18 -111.89 -7.77
N HIS A 3 12.65 -110.65 -7.86
CA HIS A 3 11.38 -110.04 -7.36
C HIS A 3 11.64 -108.85 -6.41
N SER A 4 10.94 -107.72 -6.43
CA SER A 4 9.86 -107.16 -7.27
C SER A 4 9.67 -105.68 -6.85
N MET A 5 9.05 -104.91 -7.74
CA MET A 5 8.61 -103.52 -7.72
C MET A 5 7.92 -103.02 -6.42
N SER A 6 7.98 -101.71 -6.11
CA SER A 6 6.82 -100.79 -6.29
C SER A 6 7.00 -99.40 -5.63
N GLU A 7 6.94 -98.36 -6.48
CA GLU A 7 6.25 -97.06 -6.36
C GLU A 7 6.35 -96.09 -5.14
N ARG A 8 6.84 -94.89 -5.49
CA ARG A 8 6.24 -93.52 -5.34
C ARG A 8 6.45 -92.68 -4.06
N ALA A 9 6.96 -91.47 -4.35
CA ALA A 9 6.67 -90.14 -3.76
C ALA A 9 7.16 -89.86 -2.32
N ALA A 10 7.68 -88.70 -1.94
CA ALA A 10 8.04 -87.45 -2.61
C ALA A 10 8.89 -86.63 -1.60
N TRP A 11 10.02 -86.11 -2.08
CA TRP A 11 10.68 -84.83 -1.74
C TRP A 11 10.89 -84.39 -0.27
N PHE A 12 12.18 -84.26 0.06
CA PHE A 12 12.76 -83.57 1.22
C PHE A 12 12.37 -82.09 1.31
N SER A 13 12.12 -81.58 2.53
CA SER A 13 12.88 -80.44 3.07
C SER A 13 12.68 -80.28 4.60
N PRO A 14 13.75 -80.10 5.42
CA PRO A 14 13.66 -80.16 6.87
C PRO A 14 13.35 -78.79 7.50
N VAL A 15 12.33 -78.79 8.35
CA VAL A 15 12.11 -77.83 9.44
C VAL A 15 13.16 -78.05 10.54
N ARG A 16 13.84 -76.98 10.98
CA ARG A 16 14.52 -76.74 12.29
C ARG A 16 15.29 -75.43 12.10
N VAL A 17 15.06 -74.30 12.78
CA VAL A 17 14.91 -74.07 14.22
C VAL A 17 14.12 -72.76 14.40
N VAL A 18 12.98 -72.82 15.09
CA VAL A 18 12.28 -71.67 15.67
C VAL A 18 12.51 -71.74 17.18
N ALA A 19 12.73 -70.59 17.80
CA ALA A 19 12.81 -70.31 19.26
C ALA A 19 14.20 -70.26 19.93
N LEU A 20 14.91 -69.14 19.71
CA LEU A 20 15.78 -68.37 20.64
C LEU A 20 16.44 -67.30 19.73
N VAL A 21 16.19 -66.00 19.77
CA VAL A 21 16.25 -65.05 20.88
C VAL A 21 15.34 -63.86 20.52
N VAL A 22 14.17 -63.79 21.17
CA VAL A 22 13.50 -62.53 21.46
C VAL A 22 14.18 -62.01 22.73
N LEU A 23 15.24 -61.19 22.59
CA LEU A 23 15.83 -60.36 23.67
C LEU A 23 17.05 -59.56 23.15
N LEU A 24 16.85 -58.70 22.16
CA LEU A 24 17.64 -57.46 21.95
C LEU A 24 16.74 -56.35 21.37
N LEU A 25 15.48 -56.27 21.83
CA LEU A 25 14.49 -55.26 21.43
C LEU A 25 14.29 -54.17 22.51
N SER A 26 15.36 -53.74 23.17
CA SER A 26 15.29 -52.70 24.22
C SER A 26 16.51 -51.78 24.18
N GLY A 27 16.73 -51.06 23.08
CA GLY A 27 17.80 -50.06 23.01
C GLY A 27 17.93 -49.32 21.70
N TYR A 28 17.48 -49.90 20.59
CA TYR A 28 17.39 -49.19 19.31
C TYR A 28 15.93 -48.88 19.05
N GLY A 29 15.56 -47.62 19.25
CA GLY A 29 14.30 -47.11 18.74
C GLY A 29 14.31 -47.27 17.23
N MET A 30 13.74 -48.37 16.73
CA MET A 30 13.27 -48.44 15.36
C MET A 30 12.14 -47.42 15.27
N ARG A 31 12.51 -46.18 15.00
CA ARG A 31 11.58 -45.25 14.36
C ARG A 31 11.19 -45.97 13.08
N ALA A 32 9.89 -46.19 12.89
CA ALA A 32 9.39 -46.74 11.64
C ALA A 32 9.98 -45.87 10.52
N GLU A 33 10.95 -46.41 9.79
CA GLU A 33 11.45 -45.78 8.57
C GLU A 33 10.24 -45.66 7.66
N ALA A 34 9.92 -44.44 7.22
CA ALA A 34 8.81 -44.23 6.30
C ALA A 34 8.97 -45.19 5.13
N ALA A 35 7.92 -45.97 4.83
CA ALA A 35 7.95 -46.91 3.72
C ALA A 35 8.15 -46.11 2.43
N ILE A 36 9.32 -46.23 1.81
CA ILE A 36 9.65 -45.57 0.54
C ILE A 36 8.71 -46.07 -0.56
N SER A 37 7.76 -45.22 -0.96
CA SER A 37 6.74 -45.56 -1.95
C SER A 37 6.60 -44.49 -3.04
N ALA A 38 5.91 -44.82 -4.12
CA ALA A 38 5.49 -43.83 -5.10
C ALA A 38 4.62 -42.74 -4.44
N PRO A 39 4.63 -41.50 -4.94
CA PRO A 39 3.79 -40.42 -4.40
C PRO A 39 2.30 -40.79 -4.47
N VAL A 40 1.49 -40.28 -3.54
CA VAL A 40 0.03 -40.34 -3.61
C VAL A 40 -0.50 -38.92 -3.74
N ILE A 41 -1.33 -38.67 -4.76
CA ILE A 41 -1.94 -37.35 -4.97
C ILE A 41 -2.92 -37.06 -3.82
N THR A 42 -2.77 -35.91 -3.18
CA THR A 42 -3.61 -35.44 -2.06
C THR A 42 -4.32 -34.13 -2.36
N SER A 43 -4.02 -33.48 -3.49
CA SER A 43 -4.71 -32.25 -3.89
C SER A 43 -6.21 -32.49 -4.19
N PRO A 44 -7.06 -31.46 -4.09
CA PRO A 44 -8.49 -31.59 -4.36
C PRO A 44 -8.79 -32.13 -5.76
N THR A 45 -9.77 -33.03 -5.88
CA THR A 45 -10.17 -33.63 -7.16
C THR A 45 -11.03 -32.71 -8.02
N THR A 46 -11.32 -31.50 -7.55
CA THR A 46 -12.07 -30.47 -8.28
C THR A 46 -11.39 -29.12 -8.13
N ALA A 47 -11.47 -28.30 -9.18
CA ALA A 47 -11.06 -26.91 -9.18
C ALA A 47 -12.01 -26.11 -10.06
N SER A 48 -12.27 -24.85 -9.69
CA SER A 48 -13.13 -23.96 -10.48
C SER A 48 -12.40 -22.68 -10.85
N GLY A 49 -12.65 -22.19 -12.05
CA GLY A 49 -12.16 -20.92 -12.55
C GLY A 49 -13.17 -20.24 -13.46
N THR A 50 -12.82 -19.06 -13.95
CA THR A 50 -13.61 -18.33 -14.94
C THR A 50 -12.76 -18.13 -16.18
N ALA A 51 -13.36 -18.30 -17.37
CA ALA A 51 -12.67 -18.08 -18.62
C ALA A 51 -12.16 -16.63 -18.70
N GLY A 52 -10.93 -16.42 -19.17
CA GLY A 52 -10.29 -15.11 -19.22
C GLY A 52 -9.71 -14.60 -17.89
N VAL A 53 -9.88 -15.33 -16.78
CA VAL A 53 -9.31 -14.97 -15.47
C VAL A 53 -8.12 -15.87 -15.14
N ALA A 54 -7.07 -15.30 -14.53
CA ALA A 54 -5.94 -16.09 -14.06
C ALA A 54 -6.40 -17.22 -13.12
N PHE A 55 -5.97 -18.44 -13.44
CA PHE A 55 -6.26 -19.65 -12.71
C PHE A 55 -4.96 -20.23 -12.13
N SER A 56 -5.05 -20.80 -10.94
CA SER A 56 -3.93 -21.53 -10.31
C SER A 56 -4.45 -22.75 -9.56
N TYR A 57 -3.79 -23.88 -9.77
CA TYR A 57 -4.02 -25.12 -9.04
C TYR A 57 -2.69 -25.80 -8.74
N GLN A 58 -2.44 -26.12 -7.48
CA GLN A 58 -1.22 -26.79 -7.04
C GLN A 58 -1.49 -28.29 -6.91
N ILE A 59 -0.72 -29.11 -7.63
CA ILE A 59 -0.70 -30.55 -7.39
C ILE A 59 0.05 -30.78 -6.07
N ALA A 60 -0.59 -31.45 -5.13
CA ALA A 60 -0.01 -31.87 -3.86
C ALA A 60 0.04 -33.39 -3.81
N ALA A 61 1.16 -33.93 -3.34
CA ALA A 61 1.35 -35.37 -3.20
C ALA A 61 2.25 -35.69 -2.00
N THR A 62 2.15 -36.92 -1.50
CA THR A 62 3.05 -37.46 -0.46
C THR A 62 4.42 -37.85 -1.02
N GLU A 63 5.35 -38.24 -0.15
CA GLU A 63 6.66 -38.83 -0.53
C GLU A 63 7.53 -37.96 -1.45
N ASP A 64 7.53 -36.64 -1.22
CA ASP A 64 8.42 -35.64 -1.84
C ASP A 64 8.63 -35.83 -3.35
N PRO A 65 7.60 -35.57 -4.18
CA PRO A 65 7.71 -35.73 -5.62
C PRO A 65 8.78 -34.80 -6.22
N THR A 66 9.49 -35.34 -7.21
CA THR A 66 10.57 -34.66 -7.96
C THR A 66 10.11 -34.12 -9.31
N SER A 67 8.99 -34.62 -9.84
CA SER A 67 8.42 -34.17 -11.10
C SER A 67 6.91 -34.39 -11.15
N PHE A 68 6.24 -33.60 -11.98
CA PHE A 68 4.80 -33.62 -12.16
C PHE A 68 4.45 -33.69 -13.65
N VAL A 69 3.33 -34.33 -13.95
CA VAL A 69 2.76 -34.43 -15.31
C VAL A 69 1.28 -34.09 -15.27
N ALA A 70 0.78 -33.50 -16.35
CA ALA A 70 -0.64 -33.25 -16.55
C ALA A 70 -1.00 -33.48 -18.03
N ALA A 71 -2.16 -34.08 -18.27
CA ALA A 71 -2.69 -34.33 -19.60
C ALA A 71 -4.16 -33.91 -19.68
N GLY A 72 -4.55 -33.33 -20.82
CA GLY A 72 -5.91 -32.82 -21.04
C GLY A 72 -6.19 -31.47 -20.37
N LEU A 73 -5.18 -30.62 -20.18
CA LEU A 73 -5.38 -29.28 -19.62
C LEU A 73 -6.29 -28.43 -20.55
N PRO A 74 -7.25 -27.66 -20.00
CA PRO A 74 -7.95 -26.62 -20.74
C PRO A 74 -6.99 -25.68 -21.47
N SER A 75 -7.37 -25.24 -22.67
CA SER A 75 -6.56 -24.31 -23.47
C SER A 75 -6.25 -23.04 -22.69
N GLY A 76 -4.97 -22.65 -22.67
CA GLY A 76 -4.48 -21.49 -21.91
C GLY A 76 -4.00 -21.81 -20.49
N LEU A 77 -4.14 -23.06 -20.04
CA LEU A 77 -3.47 -23.56 -18.84
C LEU A 77 -2.22 -24.37 -19.20
N SER A 78 -1.22 -24.31 -18.33
CA SER A 78 0.03 -25.04 -18.46
C SER A 78 0.49 -25.57 -17.11
N LEU A 79 1.30 -26.63 -17.10
CA LEU A 79 1.90 -27.19 -15.91
C LEU A 79 3.37 -26.78 -15.82
N ASN A 80 3.79 -26.28 -14.66
CA ASN A 80 5.20 -26.31 -14.28
C ASN A 80 5.57 -27.71 -13.75
N ALA A 81 6.29 -28.49 -14.55
CA ALA A 81 6.62 -29.89 -14.22
C ALA A 81 7.53 -30.06 -13.00
N SER A 82 8.27 -29.03 -12.58
CA SER A 82 9.13 -29.08 -11.39
C SER A 82 8.39 -28.75 -10.10
N THR A 83 7.39 -27.86 -10.16
CA THR A 83 6.70 -27.40 -8.96
C THR A 83 5.31 -28.00 -8.80
N GLY A 84 4.73 -28.58 -9.85
CA GLY A 84 3.36 -29.10 -9.82
C GLY A 84 2.27 -28.03 -9.95
N LEU A 85 2.65 -26.77 -10.21
CA LEU A 85 1.71 -25.66 -10.38
C LEU A 85 1.10 -25.68 -11.79
N ILE A 86 -0.20 -25.92 -11.86
CA ILE A 86 -1.01 -25.67 -13.06
C ILE A 86 -1.47 -24.22 -13.00
N SER A 87 -1.11 -23.41 -13.99
CA SER A 87 -1.52 -22.00 -14.04
C SER A 87 -1.70 -21.50 -15.47
N GLY A 88 -2.38 -20.36 -15.59
CA GLY A 88 -2.61 -19.68 -16.86
C GLY A 88 -3.94 -18.96 -16.91
N ILE A 89 -4.40 -18.63 -18.11
CA ILE A 89 -5.69 -17.99 -18.36
C ILE A 89 -6.50 -18.93 -19.24
N PRO A 90 -7.52 -19.63 -18.70
CA PRO A 90 -8.31 -20.57 -19.48
C PRO A 90 -9.14 -19.81 -20.52
N ALA A 91 -9.04 -20.24 -21.78
CA ALA A 91 -9.63 -19.55 -22.93
C ALA A 91 -11.03 -20.03 -23.30
N VAL A 92 -11.50 -21.16 -22.75
CA VAL A 92 -12.77 -21.79 -23.12
C VAL A 92 -13.49 -22.23 -21.86
N GLU A 93 -14.79 -21.97 -21.79
CA GLU A 93 -15.66 -22.48 -20.73
C GLU A 93 -15.89 -23.99 -20.86
N GLY A 94 -16.19 -24.64 -19.74
CA GLY A 94 -16.54 -26.04 -19.70
C GLY A 94 -15.83 -26.80 -18.60
N ASN A 95 -16.23 -28.06 -18.45
CA ASN A 95 -15.68 -28.98 -17.47
C ASN A 95 -14.73 -29.95 -18.15
N THR A 96 -13.47 -29.97 -17.69
CA THR A 96 -12.43 -30.84 -18.25
C THR A 96 -11.87 -31.74 -17.16
N ASN A 97 -11.85 -33.06 -17.40
CA ASN A 97 -11.15 -34.00 -16.53
C ASN A 97 -9.68 -34.04 -16.95
N VAL A 98 -8.81 -33.50 -16.11
CA VAL A 98 -7.37 -33.48 -16.30
C VAL A 98 -6.76 -34.66 -15.56
N SER A 99 -5.96 -35.47 -16.26
CA SER A 99 -5.13 -36.48 -15.62
C SER A 99 -3.87 -35.82 -15.10
N ILE A 100 -3.55 -36.03 -13.81
CA ILE A 100 -2.36 -35.49 -13.15
C ILE A 100 -1.52 -36.63 -12.57
N GLY A 101 -0.21 -36.40 -12.46
CA GLY A 101 0.68 -37.34 -11.83
C GLY A 101 1.85 -36.67 -11.14
N ALA A 102 2.41 -37.35 -10.15
CA ALA A 102 3.58 -36.92 -9.38
C ALA A 102 4.55 -38.10 -9.26
N SER A 103 5.84 -37.87 -9.51
CA SER A 103 6.84 -38.94 -9.57
C SER A 103 8.03 -38.67 -8.67
N ASN A 104 8.54 -39.72 -8.03
CA ASN A 104 9.83 -39.75 -7.35
C ASN A 104 10.66 -40.95 -7.85
N ALA A 105 11.78 -41.25 -7.21
CA ALA A 105 12.65 -42.37 -7.59
C ALA A 105 11.98 -43.76 -7.47
N PHE A 106 10.88 -43.86 -6.72
CA PHE A 106 10.20 -45.11 -6.40
C PHE A 106 8.92 -45.33 -7.22
N GLY A 107 8.51 -44.36 -8.05
CA GLY A 107 7.42 -44.52 -9.01
C GLY A 107 6.59 -43.25 -9.21
N THR A 108 5.44 -43.43 -9.86
CA THR A 108 4.49 -42.35 -10.20
C THR A 108 3.13 -42.60 -9.55
N GLY A 109 2.65 -41.65 -8.77
CA GLY A 109 1.26 -41.55 -8.36
C GLY A 109 0.43 -40.88 -9.44
N ALA A 110 -0.73 -41.45 -9.77
CA ALA A 110 -1.68 -40.88 -10.71
C ALA A 110 -2.95 -40.42 -9.99
N GLY A 111 -3.54 -39.34 -10.50
CA GLY A 111 -4.81 -38.79 -10.02
C GLY A 111 -5.57 -38.08 -11.14
N GLY A 112 -6.78 -37.61 -10.80
CA GLY A 112 -7.60 -36.82 -11.70
C GLY A 112 -8.14 -35.58 -10.99
N VAL A 113 -8.20 -34.47 -11.72
CA VAL A 113 -8.86 -33.25 -11.26
C VAL A 113 -9.88 -32.81 -12.31
N ASN A 114 -11.11 -32.56 -11.89
CA ASN A 114 -12.12 -31.92 -12.72
C ASN A 114 -11.97 -30.40 -12.61
N ILE A 115 -11.52 -29.77 -13.68
CA ILE A 115 -11.42 -28.32 -13.78
C ILE A 115 -12.68 -27.78 -14.45
N ALA A 116 -13.49 -27.05 -13.68
CA ALA A 116 -14.70 -26.38 -14.13
C ALA A 116 -14.40 -24.92 -14.45
N ILE A 117 -14.42 -24.55 -15.72
CA ILE A 117 -14.27 -23.16 -16.16
C ILE A 117 -15.66 -22.60 -16.49
N ALA A 118 -16.12 -21.65 -15.68
CA ALA A 118 -17.34 -20.92 -15.98
C ALA A 118 -17.10 -19.90 -17.11
N GLY A 119 -18.05 -19.77 -18.03
CA GLY A 119 -18.06 -18.66 -18.98
C GLY A 119 -18.36 -17.32 -18.32
N ALA A 120 -18.12 -16.25 -19.08
CA ALA A 120 -18.58 -14.93 -18.69
C ALA A 120 -20.11 -14.85 -18.81
N SER A 121 -20.78 -14.23 -17.84
CA SER A 121 -22.26 -14.10 -17.83
C SER A 121 -22.83 -13.18 -18.92
N GLY A 122 -21.96 -12.54 -19.73
CA GLY A 122 -22.31 -11.61 -20.80
C GLY A 122 -21.07 -10.93 -21.39
N PRO A 123 -21.23 -10.02 -22.38
CA PRO A 123 -20.14 -9.15 -22.80
C PRO A 123 -19.69 -8.24 -21.65
N PRO A 124 -18.47 -7.65 -21.71
CA PRO A 124 -18.00 -6.75 -20.66
C PRO A 124 -18.94 -5.57 -20.47
N VAL A 125 -19.00 -5.02 -19.25
CA VAL A 125 -19.66 -3.72 -19.00
C VAL A 125 -18.62 -2.80 -18.42
N ILE A 126 -18.28 -1.74 -19.15
CA ILE A 126 -17.30 -0.74 -18.70
C ILE A 126 -17.99 0.19 -17.69
N SER A 127 -17.41 0.32 -16.50
CA SER A 127 -17.92 1.17 -15.41
C SER A 127 -16.92 2.25 -14.98
N SER A 128 -15.93 2.50 -15.84
CA SER A 128 -14.94 3.57 -15.64
C SER A 128 -15.61 4.95 -15.67
N PRO A 129 -15.09 5.95 -14.93
CA PRO A 129 -15.52 7.33 -15.11
C PRO A 129 -15.40 7.75 -16.58
N SER A 130 -16.38 8.48 -17.10
CA SER A 130 -16.38 8.98 -18.48
C SER A 130 -15.47 10.20 -18.69
N PHE A 131 -14.79 10.66 -17.63
CA PHE A 131 -13.87 11.79 -17.67
C PHE A 131 -12.60 11.51 -16.86
N ALA A 132 -11.47 12.07 -17.30
CA ALA A 132 -10.21 12.10 -16.58
C ALA A 132 -9.50 13.45 -16.80
N SER A 133 -8.75 13.89 -15.78
CA SER A 133 -7.94 15.11 -15.84
C SER A 133 -6.46 14.74 -15.79
N ALA A 134 -5.66 15.36 -16.65
CA ALA A 134 -4.22 15.22 -16.70
C ALA A 134 -3.55 16.60 -16.80
N THR A 135 -2.23 16.64 -16.67
CA THR A 135 -1.42 17.85 -16.81
C THR A 135 -0.26 17.57 -17.75
N VAL A 136 0.04 18.50 -18.67
CA VAL A 136 1.17 18.37 -19.59
C VAL A 136 2.46 18.08 -18.81
N GLY A 137 3.22 17.09 -19.25
CA GLY A 137 4.51 16.70 -18.65
C GLY A 137 4.43 15.95 -17.32
N VAL A 138 3.23 15.72 -16.77
CA VAL A 138 3.03 14.97 -15.52
C VAL A 138 2.62 13.53 -15.82
N ALA A 139 3.16 12.57 -15.07
CA ALA A 139 2.78 11.18 -15.19
C ALA A 139 1.28 11.00 -14.92
N PHE A 140 0.58 10.42 -15.89
CA PHE A 140 -0.82 10.09 -15.84
C PHE A 140 -1.00 8.58 -15.75
N ASN A 141 -1.98 8.15 -14.96
CA ASN A 141 -2.38 6.76 -14.84
C ASN A 141 -3.89 6.66 -14.67
N ASN A 142 -4.56 5.90 -15.52
CA ASN A 142 -5.99 5.63 -15.42
C ASN A 142 -6.28 4.17 -15.79
N GLN A 143 -7.10 3.51 -14.98
CA GLN A 143 -7.41 2.10 -15.14
C GLN A 143 -8.80 1.94 -15.76
N ILE A 144 -8.91 1.18 -16.86
CA ILE A 144 -10.21 0.76 -17.36
C ILE A 144 -10.78 -0.30 -16.41
N VAL A 145 -11.91 0.02 -15.78
CA VAL A 145 -12.71 -0.87 -14.94
C VAL A 145 -13.87 -1.41 -15.76
N ALA A 146 -13.98 -2.74 -15.82
CA ALA A 146 -15.06 -3.44 -16.51
C ALA A 146 -15.41 -4.76 -15.81
N SER A 147 -16.67 -5.18 -15.94
CA SER A 147 -17.17 -6.47 -15.43
C SER A 147 -17.07 -7.59 -16.48
N HIS A 148 -17.46 -8.81 -16.11
CA HIS A 148 -17.45 -10.01 -16.96
C HIS A 148 -16.06 -10.39 -17.51
N SER A 149 -15.02 -10.17 -16.70
CA SER A 149 -13.66 -10.70 -16.89
C SER A 149 -13.09 -10.52 -18.30
N PRO A 150 -12.91 -9.27 -18.78
CA PRO A 150 -12.22 -9.04 -20.03
C PRO A 150 -10.77 -9.53 -19.96
N PHE A 151 -10.28 -10.08 -21.06
CA PHE A 151 -8.88 -10.50 -21.21
C PHE A 151 -8.07 -9.57 -22.12
N SER A 152 -8.75 -8.63 -22.80
CA SER A 152 -8.12 -7.67 -23.72
C SER A 152 -8.82 -6.33 -23.64
N TYR A 153 -8.02 -5.28 -23.83
CA TYR A 153 -8.46 -3.89 -23.84
C TYR A 153 -7.91 -3.17 -25.07
N SER A 154 -8.63 -2.17 -25.56
CA SER A 154 -8.14 -1.27 -26.60
C SER A 154 -8.55 0.18 -26.33
N ALA A 155 -7.79 1.12 -26.85
CA ALA A 155 -8.09 2.55 -26.75
C ALA A 155 -7.63 3.25 -28.03
N THR A 156 -8.47 4.13 -28.56
CA THR A 156 -8.15 5.01 -29.70
C THR A 156 -8.32 6.47 -29.31
N ASN A 157 -7.70 7.37 -30.07
CA ASN A 157 -7.74 8.82 -29.84
C ASN A 157 -7.21 9.26 -28.46
N LEU A 158 -6.24 8.53 -27.92
CA LEU A 158 -5.53 8.95 -26.72
C LEU A 158 -4.67 10.20 -27.01
N PRO A 159 -4.53 11.14 -26.04
CA PRO A 159 -3.58 12.25 -26.14
C PRO A 159 -2.16 11.76 -26.44
N THR A 160 -1.41 12.50 -27.24
CA THR A 160 -0.01 12.18 -27.53
C THR A 160 0.80 12.09 -26.24
N GLY A 161 1.53 10.99 -26.07
CA GLY A 161 2.31 10.69 -24.86
C GLY A 161 1.61 9.73 -23.89
N LEU A 162 0.34 9.38 -24.14
CA LEU A 162 -0.37 8.30 -23.43
C LEU A 162 -0.44 7.02 -24.27
N SER A 163 -0.47 5.89 -23.59
CA SER A 163 -0.59 4.55 -24.19
C SER A 163 -1.43 3.63 -23.31
N LEU A 164 -1.98 2.57 -23.90
CA LEU A 164 -2.75 1.55 -23.19
C LEU A 164 -1.95 0.25 -23.10
N SER A 165 -1.92 -0.34 -21.91
CA SER A 165 -1.57 -1.75 -21.73
C SER A 165 -2.77 -2.64 -22.10
N VAL A 166 -2.66 -3.37 -23.21
CA VAL A 166 -3.75 -4.18 -23.79
C VAL A 166 -4.22 -5.32 -22.89
N THR A 167 -3.37 -5.81 -21.99
CA THR A 167 -3.69 -6.92 -21.08
C THR A 167 -4.24 -6.44 -19.75
N THR A 168 -3.78 -5.29 -19.25
CA THR A 168 -4.20 -4.80 -17.93
C THR A 168 -5.28 -3.72 -18.01
N GLY A 169 -5.52 -3.11 -19.17
CA GLY A 169 -6.46 -2.00 -19.31
C GLY A 169 -5.95 -0.67 -18.75
N GLN A 170 -4.65 -0.58 -18.43
CA GLN A 170 -4.04 0.60 -17.83
C GLN A 170 -3.62 1.60 -18.91
N ILE A 171 -4.20 2.80 -18.89
CA ILE A 171 -3.79 3.95 -19.70
C ILE A 171 -2.74 4.73 -18.90
N SER A 172 -1.52 4.84 -19.42
CA SER A 172 -0.43 5.52 -18.73
C SER A 172 0.50 6.28 -19.68
N GLY A 173 1.28 7.20 -19.12
CA GLY A 173 2.28 7.98 -19.84
C GLY A 173 2.34 9.43 -19.36
N THR A 174 2.93 10.30 -20.17
CA THR A 174 3.05 11.74 -19.89
C THR A 174 2.50 12.51 -21.09
N PRO A 175 1.32 13.15 -20.98
CA PRO A 175 0.73 13.85 -22.11
C PRO A 175 1.56 15.09 -22.46
N LEU A 176 1.71 15.36 -23.76
CA LEU A 176 2.64 16.40 -24.26
C LEU A 176 1.95 17.69 -24.70
N ILE A 177 0.65 17.62 -24.98
CA ILE A 177 -0.12 18.71 -25.56
C ILE A 177 -1.34 18.92 -24.64
N GLU A 178 -1.74 20.17 -24.44
CA GLU A 178 -2.96 20.53 -23.72
C GLU A 178 -4.20 20.46 -24.61
N GLY A 179 -5.37 20.20 -24.04
CA GLY A 179 -6.62 20.08 -24.79
C GLY A 179 -7.61 19.07 -24.19
N THR A 180 -8.62 18.74 -24.98
CA THR A 180 -9.62 17.72 -24.61
C THR A 180 -9.70 16.67 -25.72
N TRP A 181 -9.49 15.41 -25.34
CA TRP A 181 -9.57 14.25 -26.25
C TRP A 181 -10.76 13.38 -25.88
N SER A 182 -11.53 12.98 -26.90
CA SER A 182 -12.58 11.98 -26.76
C SER A 182 -12.01 10.61 -27.15
N ALA A 183 -11.40 9.94 -26.19
CA ALA A 183 -10.84 8.61 -26.39
C ALA A 183 -11.97 7.56 -26.42
N THR A 184 -11.89 6.59 -27.33
CA THR A 184 -12.79 5.43 -27.32
C THR A 184 -12.06 4.27 -26.67
N ILE A 185 -12.55 3.82 -25.53
CA ILE A 185 -12.01 2.67 -24.79
C ILE A 185 -12.88 1.43 -25.03
N ALA A 186 -12.25 0.26 -25.06
CA ALA A 186 -12.96 -1.00 -25.21
C ALA A 186 -12.41 -2.08 -24.28
N ALA A 187 -13.29 -2.99 -23.87
CA ALA A 187 -12.97 -4.19 -23.12
C ALA A 187 -13.59 -5.40 -23.83
N THR A 188 -12.83 -6.47 -23.98
CA THR A 188 -13.21 -7.66 -24.74
C THR A 188 -13.09 -8.92 -23.89
N ASN A 189 -14.13 -9.77 -23.95
CA ASN A 189 -14.10 -11.14 -23.46
C ASN A 189 -14.57 -12.11 -24.57
N LEU A 190 -14.80 -13.36 -24.22
CA LEU A 190 -15.21 -14.41 -25.18
C LEU A 190 -16.62 -14.22 -25.73
N VAL A 191 -17.47 -13.49 -25.02
CA VAL A 191 -18.88 -13.26 -25.39
C VAL A 191 -19.00 -12.03 -26.30
N GLY A 192 -18.14 -11.02 -26.12
CA GLY A 192 -18.15 -9.84 -26.97
C GLY A 192 -17.21 -8.72 -26.51
N THR A 193 -17.42 -7.55 -27.11
CA THR A 193 -16.67 -6.32 -26.80
C THR A 193 -17.64 -5.22 -26.40
N ALA A 194 -17.32 -4.50 -25.33
CA ALA A 194 -17.99 -3.26 -24.95
C ALA A 194 -17.08 -2.07 -25.23
N THR A 195 -17.70 -0.94 -25.61
CA THR A 195 -17.01 0.29 -25.96
C THR A 195 -17.64 1.47 -25.24
N GLU A 196 -16.82 2.37 -24.71
CA GLU A 196 -17.26 3.59 -24.05
C GLU A 196 -16.38 4.78 -24.47
N SER A 197 -16.91 5.99 -24.30
CA SER A 197 -16.16 7.23 -24.53
C SER A 197 -15.58 7.76 -23.22
N LEU A 198 -14.28 8.06 -23.23
CA LEU A 198 -13.54 8.67 -22.12
C LEU A 198 -13.03 10.04 -22.56
N ALA A 199 -13.55 11.10 -21.94
CA ALA A 199 -13.05 12.46 -22.13
C ALA A 199 -11.80 12.68 -21.28
N ILE A 200 -10.65 12.89 -21.90
CA ILE A 200 -9.40 13.22 -21.20
C ILE A 200 -9.12 14.70 -21.42
N THR A 201 -9.16 15.48 -20.35
CA THR A 201 -8.76 16.88 -20.36
C THR A 201 -7.31 16.97 -19.90
N VAL A 202 -6.39 17.32 -20.79
CA VAL A 202 -5.01 17.66 -20.42
C VAL A 202 -4.94 19.16 -20.23
N ASN A 203 -4.78 19.57 -18.98
CA ASN A 203 -4.52 20.96 -18.65
C ASN A 203 -3.07 21.29 -18.99
N GLY A 204 -2.82 22.52 -19.45
CA GLY A 204 -1.47 23.04 -19.55
C GLY A 204 -0.73 22.84 -18.23
N ALA A 205 0.58 22.55 -18.32
CA ALA A 205 1.42 22.65 -17.14
C ALA A 205 1.24 24.06 -16.58
N THR A 206 0.98 24.20 -15.28
CA THR A 206 1.13 25.52 -14.65
C THR A 206 2.51 26.02 -15.03
N PRO A 207 2.62 27.22 -15.66
CA PRO A 207 3.90 27.72 -16.09
C PRO A 207 4.78 27.85 -14.85
N THR A 208 5.70 26.90 -14.67
CA THR A 208 6.96 27.21 -14.01
C THR A 208 7.64 28.11 -15.01
N VAL A 209 7.62 29.42 -14.79
CA VAL A 209 8.21 30.37 -15.73
C VAL A 209 9.72 30.09 -15.69
N PRO A 210 10.31 29.50 -16.75
CA PRO A 210 11.75 29.29 -16.78
C PRO A 210 12.43 30.66 -16.84
N GLY A 211 13.41 30.93 -15.98
CA GLY A 211 14.09 32.24 -15.95
C GLY A 211 13.48 33.27 -15.02
N THR A 212 12.73 32.87 -13.99
CA THR A 212 12.27 33.80 -12.95
C THR A 212 12.70 33.36 -11.55
N GLN A 213 12.98 34.34 -10.70
CA GLN A 213 13.31 34.08 -9.31
C GLN A 213 12.19 33.29 -8.60
N PRO A 214 12.49 32.60 -7.49
CA PRO A 214 11.48 31.96 -6.65
C PRO A 214 10.38 32.94 -6.23
N GLN A 215 9.21 32.48 -5.79
CA GLN A 215 8.24 33.34 -5.11
C GLN A 215 7.80 32.67 -3.82
N ILE A 216 7.99 33.32 -2.68
CA ILE A 216 7.62 32.81 -1.36
C ILE A 216 6.09 32.83 -1.23
N THR A 217 5.50 31.68 -0.87
CA THR A 217 4.03 31.51 -0.84
C THR A 217 3.45 31.27 0.56
N ASN A 218 4.29 31.21 1.60
CA ASN A 218 3.83 31.00 2.96
C ASN A 218 2.97 32.16 3.50
N SER A 219 2.24 31.88 4.59
CA SER A 219 1.82 32.94 5.49
C SER A 219 3.04 33.63 6.12
N LEU A 220 3.07 34.96 6.03
CA LEU A 220 4.12 35.82 6.58
C LEU A 220 3.91 36.17 8.06
N ASN A 221 3.11 35.38 8.78
CA ASN A 221 2.91 35.52 10.22
C ASN A 221 2.97 34.14 10.88
N THR A 222 3.73 34.02 11.96
CA THR A 222 3.80 32.80 12.77
C THR A 222 4.03 33.12 14.25
N SER A 223 3.74 32.15 15.12
CA SER A 223 3.88 32.33 16.56
C SER A 223 4.49 31.11 17.24
N GLY A 224 5.17 31.33 18.35
CA GLY A 224 5.81 30.32 19.18
C GLY A 224 5.83 30.70 20.64
N ARG A 225 6.41 29.85 21.48
CA ARG A 225 6.60 30.12 22.92
C ARG A 225 8.05 29.90 23.32
N VAL A 226 8.53 30.71 24.28
CA VAL A 226 9.85 30.52 24.88
C VAL A 226 9.98 29.11 25.45
N GLY A 227 11.10 28.45 25.19
CA GLY A 227 11.40 27.09 25.68
C GLY A 227 10.67 25.96 24.97
N THR A 228 9.89 26.25 23.91
CA THR A 228 9.23 25.23 23.08
C THR A 228 9.90 25.10 21.72
N THR A 229 9.95 23.89 21.17
CA THR A 229 10.49 23.66 19.83
C THR A 229 9.62 24.37 18.78
N PHE A 230 10.26 25.18 17.96
CA PHE A 230 9.66 25.91 16.84
C PHE A 230 10.07 25.25 15.53
N SER A 231 9.15 25.20 14.57
CA SER A 231 9.41 24.71 13.21
C SER A 231 8.56 25.49 12.21
N TYR A 232 9.21 26.00 11.17
CA TYR A 232 8.56 26.70 10.06
C TYR A 232 9.33 26.42 8.77
N ALA A 233 8.64 25.96 7.73
CA ALA A 233 9.25 25.67 6.42
C ALA A 233 8.97 26.81 5.43
N ILE A 234 10.02 27.39 4.86
CA ILE A 234 9.92 28.34 3.74
C ILE A 234 9.50 27.53 2.50
N GLN A 235 8.35 27.89 1.92
CA GLN A 235 7.78 27.34 0.70
C GLN A 235 7.84 28.41 -0.38
N ALA A 236 8.40 28.06 -1.52
CA ALA A 236 8.48 28.95 -2.67
C ALA A 236 8.25 28.20 -3.99
N THR A 237 7.79 28.92 -5.01
CA THR A 237 7.68 28.42 -6.39
C THR A 237 9.03 28.45 -7.11
N ASN A 238 9.07 28.00 -8.36
CA ASN A 238 10.23 28.08 -9.27
C ASN A 238 11.53 27.43 -8.74
N ALA A 239 11.40 26.33 -8.00
CA ALA A 239 12.50 25.43 -7.60
C ALA A 239 13.72 26.16 -7.00
N PRO A 240 13.60 26.77 -5.81
CA PRO A 240 14.74 27.36 -5.10
C PRO A 240 15.83 26.31 -4.82
N THR A 241 17.08 26.71 -4.98
CA THR A 241 18.28 25.93 -4.69
C THR A 241 18.91 26.28 -3.34
N SER A 242 18.52 27.41 -2.74
CA SER A 242 18.99 27.85 -1.42
C SER A 242 17.95 28.73 -0.72
N TYR A 243 17.97 28.71 0.61
CA TYR A 243 17.11 29.53 1.47
C TYR A 243 17.93 30.35 2.48
N GLY A 244 17.35 31.45 2.95
CA GLY A 244 17.96 32.32 3.96
C GLY A 244 16.93 32.88 4.94
N ALA A 245 17.42 33.27 6.12
CA ALA A 245 16.63 33.95 7.14
C ALA A 245 17.55 34.86 7.97
N VAL A 246 17.23 36.16 8.03
CA VAL A 246 18.00 37.19 8.74
C VAL A 246 17.11 37.84 9.80
N GLY A 247 17.65 38.04 11.00
CA GLY A 247 16.90 38.63 12.12
C GLY A 247 16.11 37.62 12.95
N LEU A 248 16.43 36.33 12.86
CA LEU A 248 15.77 35.28 13.65
C LEU A 248 15.89 35.55 15.17
N PRO A 249 14.81 35.31 15.95
CA PRO A 249 14.86 35.29 17.41
C PRO A 249 15.95 34.35 17.95
N SER A 250 16.53 34.69 19.10
CA SER A 250 17.59 33.91 19.73
C SER A 250 17.14 32.47 19.98
N GLY A 251 17.94 31.51 19.50
CA GLY A 251 17.64 30.08 19.61
C GLY A 251 16.99 29.45 18.38
N LEU A 252 16.74 30.23 17.31
CA LEU A 252 16.30 29.75 16.01
C LEU A 252 17.41 29.83 14.95
N SER A 253 17.37 28.91 13.99
CA SER A 253 18.27 28.86 12.83
C SER A 253 17.54 28.32 11.60
N VAL A 254 17.98 28.72 10.41
CA VAL A 254 17.48 28.18 9.13
C VAL A 254 18.46 27.17 8.55
N ASP A 255 17.96 26.07 8.03
CA ASP A 255 18.72 25.18 7.14
C ASP A 255 18.65 25.72 5.70
N ALA A 256 19.80 26.05 5.12
CA ALA A 256 19.87 26.68 3.80
C ALA A 256 19.49 25.74 2.64
N GLY A 257 19.55 24.41 2.83
CA GLY A 257 19.22 23.43 1.80
C GLY A 257 17.74 23.06 1.80
N SER A 258 17.13 22.96 2.97
CA SER A 258 15.72 22.56 3.12
C SER A 258 14.76 23.72 3.36
N GLY A 259 15.27 24.92 3.69
CA GLY A 259 14.46 26.09 4.03
C GLY A 259 13.71 25.97 5.36
N LEU A 260 14.13 25.04 6.23
CA LEU A 260 13.45 24.79 7.50
C LEU A 260 14.07 25.65 8.61
N ILE A 261 13.26 26.55 9.18
CA ILE A 261 13.59 27.31 10.38
C ILE A 261 13.21 26.48 11.59
N THR A 262 14.19 26.11 12.41
CA THR A 262 13.98 25.29 13.62
C THR A 262 14.73 25.85 14.82
N GLY A 263 14.39 25.36 16.01
CA GLY A 263 15.12 25.63 17.25
C GLY A 263 14.19 25.85 18.43
N THR A 264 14.74 26.40 19.52
CA THR A 264 13.98 26.68 20.75
C THR A 264 14.20 28.14 21.15
N PRO A 265 13.19 29.02 20.98
CA PRO A 265 13.32 30.43 21.33
C PRO A 265 13.62 30.62 22.81
N THR A 266 14.59 31.49 23.13
CA THR A 266 15.01 31.75 24.52
C THR A 266 14.44 33.03 25.12
N THR A 267 13.95 33.95 24.28
CA THR A 267 13.44 35.26 24.70
C THR A 267 12.08 35.54 24.05
N SER A 268 11.16 36.13 24.79
CA SER A 268 9.88 36.59 24.23
C SER A 268 10.09 37.88 23.44
N ALA A 269 9.70 37.89 22.17
CA ALA A 269 9.82 39.03 21.28
C ALA A 269 8.84 38.92 20.11
N ILE A 270 8.50 40.06 19.52
CA ILE A 270 7.89 40.13 18.20
C ILE A 270 8.97 40.65 17.26
N THR A 271 9.35 39.86 16.27
CA THR A 271 10.48 40.16 15.39
C THR A 271 10.07 40.00 13.94
N ASP A 272 10.46 40.97 13.13
CA ASP A 272 10.32 40.90 11.67
C ASP A 272 11.59 40.29 11.10
N VAL A 273 11.45 39.11 10.50
CA VAL A 273 12.54 38.29 9.96
C VAL A 273 12.49 38.35 8.45
N THR A 274 13.61 38.72 7.81
CA THR A 274 13.70 38.67 6.34
C THR A 274 14.03 37.24 5.93
N ILE A 275 13.07 36.55 5.31
CA ILE A 275 13.27 35.22 4.73
C ILE A 275 13.51 35.33 3.23
N SER A 276 14.33 34.44 2.67
CA SER A 276 14.66 34.45 1.25
C SER A 276 14.69 33.07 0.61
N ALA A 277 14.37 33.01 -0.68
CA ALA A 277 14.46 31.81 -1.51
C ALA A 277 15.19 32.18 -2.81
N THR A 278 16.22 31.43 -3.18
CA THR A 278 17.14 31.75 -4.29
C THR A 278 17.25 30.58 -5.26
N ASN A 279 17.26 30.87 -6.56
CA ASN A 279 17.66 29.95 -7.62
C ASN A 279 18.69 30.65 -8.54
N ALA A 280 19.05 30.02 -9.67
CA ALA A 280 20.00 30.60 -10.64
C ALA A 280 19.48 31.89 -11.31
N ASP A 281 18.17 32.12 -11.28
CA ASP A 281 17.49 33.22 -11.98
C ASP A 281 17.18 34.41 -11.05
N GLY A 282 17.38 34.28 -9.73
CA GLY A 282 17.29 35.38 -8.77
C GLY A 282 16.90 34.98 -7.35
N THR A 283 16.61 35.99 -6.51
CA THR A 283 16.28 35.82 -5.09
C THR A 283 15.01 36.58 -4.74
N ASP A 284 14.07 35.88 -4.13
CA ASP A 284 12.90 36.47 -3.50
C ASP A 284 13.11 36.68 -2.02
N SER A 285 12.56 37.76 -1.48
CA SER A 285 12.74 38.13 -0.08
C SER A 285 11.47 38.74 0.49
N GLU A 286 10.99 38.15 1.58
CA GLU A 286 9.76 38.55 2.25
C GLU A 286 9.99 38.75 3.74
N THR A 287 9.12 39.54 4.38
CA THR A 287 9.20 39.80 5.81
C THR A 287 8.23 38.90 6.58
N LEU A 288 8.77 37.90 7.26
CA LEU A 288 8.04 37.01 8.17
C LEU A 288 7.99 37.60 9.58
N ARG A 289 6.79 37.87 10.07
CA ARG A 289 6.58 38.30 11.45
C ARG A 289 6.49 37.09 12.39
N ILE A 290 7.42 36.98 13.33
CA ILE A 290 7.45 35.92 14.35
C ILE A 290 7.09 36.51 15.72
N SER A 291 6.04 35.98 16.34
CA SER A 291 5.62 36.35 17.71
C SER A 291 5.94 35.24 18.70
N ILE A 292 6.92 35.46 19.58
CA ILE A 292 7.30 34.54 20.66
C ILE A 292 6.71 35.02 21.98
N ALA A 293 5.72 34.29 22.49
CA ALA A 293 5.12 34.54 23.80
C ALA A 293 5.97 33.93 24.93
N THR A 294 5.90 34.52 26.12
CA THR A 294 6.48 33.89 27.31
C THR A 294 5.81 32.54 27.58
N SER A 295 6.61 31.58 28.06
CA SER A 295 6.05 30.36 28.63
C SER A 295 5.33 30.73 29.91
N SER A 296 4.02 30.50 29.97
CA SER A 296 3.28 30.53 31.23
C SER A 296 3.67 29.27 32.00
N GLY A 297 4.79 29.33 32.73
CA GLY A 297 5.12 28.29 33.69
C GLY A 297 4.00 28.22 34.72
N THR A 298 3.39 27.04 34.87
CA THR A 298 2.76 26.69 36.14
C THR A 298 3.81 26.87 37.24
N PRO A 299 3.48 27.51 38.38
CA PRO A 299 4.43 27.66 39.48
C PRO A 299 4.97 26.28 39.86
N PRO A 300 6.25 26.17 40.28
CA PRO A 300 6.81 24.90 40.74
C PRO A 300 5.89 24.30 41.82
N PRO A 301 5.53 23.00 41.77
CA PRO A 301 4.84 22.34 42.86
C PRO A 301 5.77 22.38 44.09
N GLY A 302 5.55 23.32 45.00
CA GLY A 302 6.38 23.45 46.20
C GLY A 302 6.65 24.87 46.71
N ALA A 303 6.10 25.94 46.11
CA ALA A 303 6.14 27.24 46.78
C ALA A 303 5.27 27.18 48.07
N PRO A 304 5.83 27.47 49.26
CA PRO A 304 5.05 27.47 50.50
C PRO A 304 3.92 28.49 50.41
N ASN A 305 2.75 28.08 50.86
CA ASN A 305 1.55 28.89 50.99
C ASN A 305 1.85 30.19 51.76
N GLN A 306 2.02 31.30 51.03
CA GLN A 306 2.03 32.63 51.65
C GLN A 306 0.58 32.97 51.99
N THR A 307 0.23 32.68 53.24
CA THR A 307 -0.98 33.12 53.92
C THR A 307 -1.25 34.58 53.56
N ALA A 308 -2.39 34.84 52.94
CA ALA A 308 -2.89 36.19 52.73
C ALA A 308 -3.00 36.89 54.08
N LYS A 309 -1.99 37.71 54.42
CA LYS A 309 -2.04 38.61 55.56
C LYS A 309 -2.98 39.74 55.19
N GLY A 310 -4.17 39.72 55.76
CA GLY A 310 -5.11 40.82 55.70
C GLY A 310 -4.41 42.13 56.07
N SER A 311 -4.64 43.15 55.26
CA SER A 311 -4.38 44.52 55.68
C SER A 311 -5.57 45.35 55.24
N SER A 312 -6.30 45.74 56.27
CA SER A 312 -7.52 46.51 56.32
C SER A 312 -7.42 47.84 55.60
N CYS A 313 -8.52 48.21 54.95
CA CYS A 313 -8.92 49.57 54.69
C CYS A 313 -8.90 50.41 56.00
N GLY A 314 -8.08 51.46 56.02
CA GLY A 314 -8.09 52.53 57.02
C GLY A 314 -8.43 53.84 56.33
N ALA A 315 -9.53 54.45 56.75
CA ALA A 315 -9.98 55.77 56.32
C ALA A 315 -9.09 56.88 56.88
N GLY A 316 -8.92 57.99 56.14
CA GLY A 316 -8.34 59.21 56.71
C GLY A 316 -7.84 60.25 55.71
N SER A 317 -8.77 61.09 55.24
CA SER A 317 -8.64 62.53 54.95
C SER A 317 -7.47 63.10 54.12
N GLY A 318 -7.79 63.80 53.03
CA GLY A 318 -7.00 64.96 52.58
C GLY A 318 -7.01 65.31 51.09
N LEU A 319 -8.00 66.11 50.67
CA LEU A 319 -7.97 67.16 49.62
C LEU A 319 -7.58 66.83 48.16
N SER A 320 -8.61 66.95 47.30
CA SER A 320 -8.69 67.79 46.09
C SER A 320 -7.86 67.46 44.83
N VAL A 321 -8.55 67.02 43.76
CA VAL A 321 -8.89 67.79 42.52
C VAL A 321 -9.11 66.85 41.29
N LEU A 322 -10.28 67.02 40.66
CA LEU A 322 -10.78 66.68 39.29
C LEU A 322 -10.56 65.26 38.72
N LEU A 323 -11.59 64.40 38.58
CA LEU A 323 -12.70 64.31 37.59
C LEU A 323 -12.34 63.82 36.16
N LEU A 324 -13.17 62.86 35.70
CA LEU A 324 -13.42 62.33 34.33
C LEU A 324 -12.51 61.14 33.92
N GLY A 325 -13.01 59.97 33.52
CA GLY A 325 -14.38 59.49 33.32
C GLY A 325 -14.39 58.17 32.55
N VAL A 326 -15.44 57.36 32.83
CA VAL A 326 -16.15 56.44 31.91
C VAL A 326 -15.32 55.25 31.33
N CYS A 327 -15.43 54.01 31.79
CA CYS A 327 -16.57 53.06 31.84
C CYS A 327 -16.92 52.42 30.47
N TRP A 328 -17.28 51.13 30.54
CA TRP A 328 -17.78 50.19 29.51
C TRP A 328 -16.72 49.49 28.64
N ALA A 329 -16.83 48.21 28.28
CA ALA A 329 -17.67 47.08 28.66
C ALA A 329 -17.14 45.87 27.86
N LEU A 330 -17.27 44.63 28.35
CA LEU A 330 -18.09 43.58 27.71
C LEU A 330 -17.93 42.24 28.43
N GLN A 331 -19.04 41.54 28.51
CA GLN A 331 -19.32 40.35 29.29
C GLN A 331 -19.79 39.24 28.34
N ALA A 332 -19.26 38.03 28.48
CA ALA A 332 -19.80 36.75 27.97
C ALA A 332 -18.76 35.67 28.29
N MET A 333 -19.04 34.44 28.72
CA MET A 333 -20.26 33.62 28.75
C MET A 333 -20.00 32.38 29.63
N PHE A 334 -21.08 31.83 30.22
CA PHE A 334 -21.31 30.41 30.60
C PHE A 334 -20.47 29.84 31.78
N VAL A 335 -21.03 29.12 32.76
CA VAL A 335 -21.97 27.99 32.69
C VAL A 335 -22.87 27.93 33.94
N ALA A 336 -24.14 27.58 33.70
CA ALA A 336 -25.18 27.28 34.67
C ALA A 336 -24.99 25.95 35.42
N ARG A 337 -25.45 25.87 36.69
CA ARG A 337 -26.50 24.94 37.16
C ARG A 337 -26.74 24.98 38.68
N GLY A 338 -28.03 24.98 39.03
CA GLY A 338 -28.61 24.50 40.30
C GLY A 338 -29.10 25.61 41.22
N ARG A 339 -30.27 25.58 41.87
CA ARG A 339 -31.38 24.61 41.97
C ARG A 339 -32.42 25.29 42.90
N THR A 340 -33.73 25.17 42.64
CA THR A 340 -34.89 25.23 43.60
C THR A 340 -35.03 26.49 44.49
N ARG A 341 -36.15 27.19 44.58
CA ARG A 341 -37.58 26.80 44.66
C ARG A 341 -38.45 27.86 44.00
#